data_AF-A0A7X7XCB2-F1
#
_entry.id   AF-A0A7X7XCB2-F1
#
_cell.length_a   1.000
_cell.length_b   1.000
_cell.length_c   1.000
_cell.angle_alpha   90.00
_cell.angle_beta   90.00
_cell.angle_gamma   90.00
#
_symmetry.space_group_name_H-M   'P 1'
#
loop_
_entity.id
_entity.type
_entity.pdbx_description
1 polymer ?
#
loop_
_entity_poly.entity_id
_entity_poly.type
_entity_poly.pdbx_seq_one_letter_code
_entity_poly.pdbx_strand_id
1 'polypeptide(L)'
;MNILKFISHNSMYFYIVFMLFGALVGYYEKVPVSIKRHNAKLQTLCLVVLILTIGFEIGSNGEVLLALRAIGLKAAVISLLSVLGTVLCINITIGVFSKKGMKNS
;
A
#
# COMPACT_ATOMS: atom_id res chain seq x y z
N MET A 1 2.01 -34.30 -1.61
CA MET A 1 2.87 -33.41 -2.44
C MET A 1 2.20 -32.96 -3.75
N ASN A 2 0.85 -32.93 -3.83
CA ASN A 2 0.11 -32.45 -5.02
C ASN A 2 -0.58 -31.08 -4.79
N ILE A 3 -0.93 -30.76 -3.54
CA ILE A 3 -1.60 -29.49 -3.19
C ILE A 3 -0.70 -28.27 -3.44
N LEU A 4 0.59 -28.36 -3.08
CA LEU A 4 1.57 -27.29 -3.29
C LEU A 4 1.86 -27.03 -4.78
N LYS A 5 1.82 -28.08 -5.61
CA LYS A 5 2.05 -27.99 -7.06
C LYS A 5 0.85 -27.36 -7.79
N PHE A 6 -0.37 -27.64 -7.31
CA PHE A 6 -1.61 -27.01 -7.80
C PHE A 6 -1.71 -25.53 -7.41
N ILE A 7 -1.30 -25.17 -6.18
CA ILE A 7 -1.24 -23.77 -5.71
C ILE A 7 -0.18 -22.96 -6.48
N SER A 8 0.97 -23.57 -6.79
CA SER A 8 2.04 -22.91 -7.55
C SER A 8 1.72 -22.71 -9.04
N HIS A 9 0.79 -23.47 -9.63
CA HIS A 9 0.43 -23.37 -11.05
C HIS A 9 -0.47 -22.16 -11.35
N ASN A 10 -1.13 -21.58 -10.34
CA ASN A 10 -1.98 -20.40 -10.46
C ASN A 10 -1.50 -19.30 -9.50
N SER A 11 -0.53 -18.50 -9.94
CA SER A 11 0.19 -17.49 -9.15
C SER A 11 -0.71 -16.55 -8.32
N MET A 12 -1.95 -16.29 -8.75
CA MET A 12 -2.92 -15.49 -7.99
C MET A 12 -3.34 -16.14 -6.66
N TYR A 13 -3.57 -17.46 -6.64
CA TYR A 13 -3.97 -18.17 -5.41
C TYR A 13 -2.87 -18.12 -4.35
N PHE A 14 -1.61 -18.13 -4.78
CA PHE A 14 -0.48 -18.02 -3.86
C PHE A 14 -0.51 -16.70 -3.08
N TYR A 15 -0.71 -15.57 -3.77
CA TYR A 15 -0.82 -14.25 -3.12
C TYR A 15 -2.00 -14.20 -2.13
N ILE A 16 -3.16 -14.73 -2.51
CA ILE A 16 -4.35 -14.75 -1.65
C ILE A 16 -4.12 -15.60 -0.40
N VAL A 17 -3.53 -16.79 -0.56
CA VAL A 17 -3.22 -17.69 0.58
C VAL A 17 -2.19 -17.05 1.51
N PHE A 18 -1.15 -16.42 0.97
CA PHE A 18 -0.15 -15.70 1.78
C PHE A 18 -0.75 -14.49 2.51
N MET A 19 -1.64 -13.75 1.85
CA MET A 19 -2.35 -12.62 2.45
C MET A 19 -3.26 -13.07 3.59
N LEU A 20 -4.03 -14.15 3.39
CA LEU A 20 -4.86 -14.74 4.44
C LEU A 20 -4.03 -15.28 5.60
N PHE A 21 -2.90 -15.94 5.31
CA PHE A 21 -1.99 -16.43 6.33
C PHE A 21 -1.40 -15.28 7.15
N GLY A 22 -0.95 -14.19 6.50
CA GLY A 22 -0.46 -12.99 7.16
C GLY A 22 -1.54 -12.30 8.01
N ALA A 23 -2.78 -12.24 7.52
CA ALA A 23 -3.91 -11.70 8.28
C ALA A 23 -4.26 -12.58 9.49
N LEU A 24 -4.24 -13.90 9.35
CA LEU A 24 -4.52 -14.84 10.43
C LEU A 24 -3.43 -14.75 11.52
N VAL A 25 -2.15 -14.72 11.11
CA VAL A 25 -1.01 -14.50 12.02
C VAL A 25 -1.13 -13.14 12.72
N GLY A 26 -1.62 -12.10 12.04
CA GLY A 26 -1.92 -10.80 12.64
C GLY A 26 -3.09 -10.80 13.62
N TYR A 27 -4.13 -11.60 13.35
CA TYR A 27 -5.35 -11.70 14.17
C TYR A 27 -5.11 -12.39 15.52
N TYR A 28 -4.14 -13.30 15.61
CA TYR A 28 -3.90 -14.06 16.85
C TYR A 28 -3.39 -13.23 18.03
N GLU A 29 -3.14 -11.91 17.88
CA GLU A 29 -2.84 -10.85 18.87
C GLU A 29 -1.76 -11.14 19.93
N LYS A 30 -1.21 -12.36 19.97
CA LYS A 30 0.00 -12.80 20.68
C LYS A 30 1.28 -12.41 19.94
N VAL A 31 1.23 -11.35 19.13
CA VAL A 31 2.42 -10.79 18.52
C VAL A 31 2.94 -9.71 19.45
N PRO A 32 4.01 -9.97 20.24
CA PRO A 32 4.52 -9.00 21.19
C PRO A 32 4.88 -7.70 20.46
N VAL A 33 4.64 -6.57 21.13
CA VAL A 33 4.84 -5.21 20.59
C VAL A 33 6.25 -4.99 19.99
N SER A 34 7.24 -5.75 20.48
CA SER A 34 8.60 -5.82 19.93
C SER A 34 8.68 -6.32 18.48
N ILE A 35 7.86 -7.28 18.07
CA ILE A 35 7.83 -7.80 16.70
C ILE A 35 7.12 -6.80 15.78
N LYS A 36 6.09 -6.09 16.27
CA LYS A 36 5.43 -5.00 15.52
C LYS A 36 6.42 -3.91 15.12
N ARG A 37 7.35 -3.54 16.02
CA ARG A 37 8.40 -2.55 15.75
C ARG A 37 9.44 -3.04 14.74
N HIS A 38 9.82 -4.32 14.78
CA HIS A 38 10.76 -4.90 13.83
C HIS A 38 10.12 -5.09 12.45
N ASN A 39 8.86 -5.51 12.37
CA ASN A 39 8.12 -5.58 11.11
C ASN A 39 7.96 -4.20 10.48
N ALA A 40 7.63 -3.17 11.26
CA ALA A 40 7.55 -1.81 10.74
C ALA A 40 8.90 -1.33 10.18
N LYS A 41 10.00 -1.54 10.91
CA LYS A 41 11.35 -1.22 10.43
C LYS A 41 11.73 -2.00 9.17
N LEU A 42 11.44 -3.30 9.13
CA LEU A 42 11.70 -4.15 7.97
C LEU A 42 10.89 -3.71 6.76
N GLN A 43 9.60 -3.40 6.95
CA GLN A 43 8.73 -2.91 5.89
C GLN A 43 9.21 -1.57 5.35
N THR A 44 9.59 -0.63 6.23
CA THR A 44 10.18 0.64 5.79
C THR A 44 11.49 0.41 5.04
N LEU A 45 12.36 -0.49 5.51
CA LEU A 45 13.61 -0.83 4.81
C LEU A 45 13.33 -1.41 3.42
N CYS A 46 12.41 -2.37 3.30
CA CYS A 46 12.00 -2.93 2.01
C CYS A 46 11.41 -1.86 1.09
N LEU A 47 10.57 -0.96 1.59
CA LEU A 47 10.01 0.14 0.81
C LEU A 47 11.11 1.08 0.31
N VAL A 48 12.07 1.45 1.16
CA VAL A 48 13.21 2.29 0.77
C VAL A 48 14.02 1.59 -0.33
N VAL A 49 14.30 0.30 -0.19
CA VAL A 49 15.02 -0.48 -1.21
C VAL A 49 14.22 -0.55 -2.52
N LEU A 50 12.90 -0.77 -2.47
CA LEU A 50 12.05 -0.76 -3.66
C LEU A 50 12.08 0.60 -4.37
N ILE A 51 11.87 1.68 -3.62
CA ILE A 51 11.86 3.04 -4.16
C ILE A 51 13.22 3.38 -4.78
N LEU A 52 14.32 2.97 -4.12
CA LEU A 52 15.67 3.15 -4.64
C LEU A 52 15.87 2.39 -5.95
N THR A 53 15.41 1.14 -6.02
CA THR A 53 15.52 0.29 -7.22
C THR A 53 14.76 0.90 -8.39
N ILE A 54 13.52 1.34 -8.15
CA ILE A 54 12.70 2.03 -9.16
C ILE A 54 13.38 3.33 -9.62
N GLY A 55 13.92 4.12 -8.69
CA GLY A 55 14.65 5.34 -9.03
C GLY A 55 15.91 5.08 -9.88
N PHE A 56 16.64 4.01 -9.57
CA PHE A 56 17.79 3.57 -10.35
C PHE A 56 17.39 3.08 -11.75
N GLU A 57 16.34 2.26 -11.87
CA GLU A 57 15.81 1.81 -13.15
C GLU A 57 15.36 2.98 -14.03
N ILE A 58 14.66 3.96 -13.46
CA ILE A 58 14.25 5.18 -14.19
C ILE A 58 15.46 6.00 -14.64
N GLY A 59 16.44 6.20 -13.75
CA GLY A 59 17.62 7.01 -14.05
C GLY A 59 18.54 6.37 -15.10
N SER A 60 18.61 5.04 -15.13
CA SER A 60 19.40 4.30 -16.12
C SER A 60 18.71 4.16 -17.48
N ASN A 61 17.38 4.36 -17.55
CA ASN A 61 16.60 4.22 -18.78
C ASN A 61 16.15 5.59 -19.30
N GLY A 62 16.88 6.14 -20.28
CA GLY A 62 16.60 7.44 -20.87
C GLY A 62 15.19 7.58 -21.47
N GLU A 63 14.61 6.50 -21.99
CA GLU A 63 13.22 6.48 -22.50
C GLU A 63 12.19 6.65 -21.37
N VAL A 64 12.37 5.95 -20.25
CA VAL A 64 11.48 6.05 -19.08
C VAL A 64 11.57 7.44 -18.46
N LEU A 65 12.78 8.01 -18.40
CA LEU A 65 13.00 9.38 -17.93
C LEU A 65 12.32 10.43 -18.82
N LEU A 66 12.38 10.26 -20.16
CA LEU A 66 11.68 11.13 -21.12
C LEU A 66 10.16 11.01 -20.99
N ALA A 67 9.64 9.78 -20.85
CA ALA A 67 8.22 9.54 -20.62
C ALA A 67 7.73 10.18 -19.31
N LEU A 68 8.52 10.09 -18.24
CA LEU A 68 8.27 10.80 -16.97
C LEU A 68 8.33 12.31 -17.13
N ARG A 69 9.22 12.86 -17.95
CA ARG A 69 9.27 14.30 -18.21
C ARG A 69 8.04 14.79 -18.99
N ALA A 70 7.56 13.98 -19.94
CA ALA A 70 6.38 14.29 -20.74
C ALA A 70 5.07 14.16 -19.94
N ILE A 71 4.96 13.13 -19.08
CA ILE A 71 3.73 12.83 -18.33
C ILE A 71 3.76 13.44 -16.92
N GLY A 72 4.94 13.81 -16.40
CA GLY A 72 5.16 14.19 -15.00
C GLY A 72 4.31 15.35 -14.53
N LEU A 73 4.14 16.39 -15.35
CA LEU A 73 3.27 17.51 -14.99
C LEU A 73 1.80 17.10 -14.91
N LYS A 74 1.32 16.28 -15.85
CA LYS A 74 -0.05 15.74 -15.83
C LYS A 74 -0.26 14.85 -14.61
N ALA A 75 0.68 13.94 -14.34
CA ALA A 75 0.65 13.05 -13.18
C ALA A 75 0.66 13.82 -11.85
N ALA A 76 1.46 14.88 -11.75
CA ALA A 76 1.53 15.72 -10.55
C ALA A 76 0.18 16.43 -10.27
N VAL A 77 -0.45 16.99 -11.30
CA VAL A 77 -1.77 17.63 -11.17
C VAL A 77 -2.83 16.63 -10.73
N ILE A 78 -2.86 15.44 -11.36
CA ILE A 78 -3.80 14.37 -11.00
C ILE A 78 -3.57 13.89 -9.57
N SER A 79 -2.31 13.69 -9.17
CA SER A 79 -1.95 13.28 -7.81
C SER A 79 -2.36 14.33 -6.77
N LEU A 80 -2.10 15.61 -7.03
CA LEU A 80 -2.50 16.71 -6.15
C LEU A 80 -4.02 16.78 -6.01
N LEU A 81 -4.74 16.72 -7.13
CA LEU A 81 -6.20 16.75 -7.13
C LEU A 81 -6.79 15.53 -6.41
N SER A 82 -6.18 14.35 -6.58
CA SER A 82 -6.58 13.11 -5.89
C SER A 82 -6.38 13.20 -4.38
N VAL A 83 -5.23 13.71 -3.91
CA VAL A 83 -4.97 13.90 -2.48
C VAL A 83 -5.92 14.94 -1.90
N LEU A 84 -6.08 16.09 -2.56
CA LEU A 84 -7.01 17.15 -2.12
C LEU A 84 -8.45 16.64 -2.07
N GLY A 85 -8.89 15.93 -3.11
CA GLY A 85 -10.23 15.34 -3.18
C GLY A 85 -10.46 14.30 -2.08
N THR A 86 -9.46 13.45 -1.80
CA THR A 86 -9.54 12.44 -0.73
C THR A 86 -9.63 13.09 0.65
N VAL A 87 -8.78 14.08 0.95
CA VAL A 87 -8.78 14.80 2.23
C VAL A 87 -10.11 15.54 2.43
N LEU A 88 -10.60 16.23 1.40
CA LEU A 88 -11.86 16.96 1.46
C LEU A 88 -13.05 16.03 1.64
N CYS A 89 -13.09 14.90 0.93
CA CYS A 89 -14.13 13.88 1.05
C CYS A 89 -14.15 13.23 2.44
N ILE A 90 -12.98 12.92 3.01
CA ILE A 90 -12.85 12.41 4.37
C ILE A 90 -13.38 13.43 5.37
N ASN A 91 -12.99 14.71 5.25
CA ASN A 91 -13.42 15.75 6.18
C ASN A 91 -14.95 15.97 6.13
N ILE A 92 -15.56 15.93 4.95
CA ILE A 92 -17.02 15.99 4.79
C ILE A 92 -17.67 14.75 5.40
N THR A 93 -17.13 13.56 5.14
CA THR A 93 -17.68 12.30 5.66
C THR A 93 -17.64 12.28 7.18
N ILE A 94 -16.52 12.69 7.79
CA ILE A 94 -16.38 12.82 9.24
C ILE A 94 -17.32 13.90 9.76
N GLY A 95 -17.45 15.05 9.10
CA GLY A 95 -18.38 16.11 9.49
C GLY A 95 -19.84 15.64 9.50
N VAL A 96 -20.27 14.87 8.49
CA VAL A 96 -21.63 14.32 8.37
C VAL A 96 -21.87 13.21 9.41
N PHE A 97 -20.89 12.34 9.64
CA PHE A 97 -21.02 11.22 10.58
C PHE A 97 -20.87 11.66 12.05
N SER A 98 -19.97 12.60 12.33
CA SER A 98 -19.75 13.21 13.65
C SER A 98 -20.98 13.99 14.12
N LYS A 99 -21.70 14.67 13.21
CA LYS A 99 -22.97 15.34 13.54
C LYS A 99 -24.09 14.34 13.93
N LYS A 100 -23.94 13.05 13.61
CA LYS A 100 -24.88 11.98 13.96
C LYS A 100 -24.52 11.26 15.27
N GLY A 101 -23.28 11.37 15.75
CA GLY A 101 -22.82 10.83 17.03
C GLY A 101 -23.10 11.73 18.25
N MET A 102 -23.46 12.99 18.05
CA MET A 102 -23.78 13.98 19.11
C MET A 102 -25.29 14.22 19.32
N LYS A 103 -26.16 13.41 18.69
CA LYS A 103 -27.62 13.48 18.84
C LYS A 103 -28.21 12.14 19.28
N ASN A 104 -27.57 11.53 20.28
CA ASN A 104 -28.07 10.35 21.01
C ASN A 104 -27.44 10.26 22.42
N SER A 105 -27.08 11.42 23.00
CA SER A 105 -26.88 11.54 24.45
C SER A 105 -27.94 12.46 25.02
#